data_AF-A0A935PXU3-F1
#
_entry.id   AF-A0A935PXU3-F1
#
_cell.length_a   1.000
_cell.length_b   1.000
_cell.length_c   1.000
_cell.angle_alpha   90.00
_cell.angle_beta   90.00
_cell.angle_gamma   90.00
#
_symmetry.space_group_name_H-M   'P 1'
#
loop_
_entity.id
_entity.type
_entity.pdbx_description
1 polymer ?
#
loop_
_entity_poly.entity_id
_entity_poly.type
_entity_poly.pdbx_seq_one_letter_code
_entity_poly.pdbx_strand_id
1 'polypeptide(L)'
;MDIWQMAAIARYLDLPFTNPEIKSKVATLLKDAALPNLDRDRQTPGRDTQFELFLASTWTMAGHPCHMMPPPGADFALQLGAYVFGMEAKRIKSLESLAKRSGKAAQQLRSFPAGGLIATDLTVPILGSRQFLTATSGTAAIRDLERRLCLLMRTSLGKVRAAAKGGAAFGWIGYCQSLYMIPGQALICAYQWKNFNLQSGEDPRWLQVVKAFDDLVLTPGRLA
;
A
#
# COMPACT_ATOMS: atom_id res chain seq x y z
N MET A 1 -14.42 8.07 1.64
CA MET A 1 -13.58 6.93 2.00
C MET A 1 -13.67 6.02 0.78
N ASP A 2 -12.63 5.27 0.42
CA ASP A 2 -12.78 4.39 -0.74
C ASP A 2 -13.61 3.17 -0.34
N ILE A 3 -14.83 3.05 -0.89
CA ILE A 3 -15.78 2.01 -0.50
C ILE A 3 -15.25 0.60 -0.81
N TRP A 4 -14.42 0.46 -1.85
CA TRP A 4 -13.83 -0.83 -2.22
C TRP A 4 -12.78 -1.26 -1.21
N GLN A 5 -11.95 -0.33 -0.76
CA GLN A 5 -10.98 -0.62 0.30
C GLN A 5 -11.70 -1.00 1.59
N MET A 6 -12.80 -0.34 1.92
CA MET A 6 -13.61 -0.69 3.09
C MET A 6 -14.24 -2.07 2.99
N ALA A 7 -14.77 -2.43 1.83
CA ALA A 7 -15.32 -3.76 1.57
C ALA A 7 -14.24 -4.83 1.71
N ALA A 8 -13.03 -4.60 1.17
CA ALA A 8 -11.91 -5.52 1.31
C ALA A 8 -11.49 -5.70 2.77
N ILE A 9 -11.35 -4.58 3.51
CA ILE A 9 -11.04 -4.59 4.95
C ILE A 9 -12.08 -5.43 5.71
N ALA A 10 -13.37 -5.15 5.52
CA ALA A 10 -14.45 -5.83 6.24
C ALA A 10 -14.56 -7.32 5.88
N ARG A 11 -14.22 -7.70 4.65
CA ARG A 11 -14.37 -9.06 4.14
C ARG A 11 -13.19 -9.97 4.49
N TYR A 12 -11.97 -9.44 4.43
CA TYR A 12 -10.76 -10.26 4.45
C TYR A 12 -9.91 -10.10 5.69
N LEU A 13 -10.05 -8.99 6.42
CA LEU A 13 -9.62 -9.02 7.79
C LEU A 13 -10.77 -9.65 8.55
N ASP A 14 -10.58 -10.91 8.96
CA ASP A 14 -11.32 -11.44 10.08
C ASP A 14 -10.94 -10.56 11.27
N LEU A 15 -11.74 -9.51 11.48
CA LEU A 15 -11.59 -8.56 12.56
C LEU A 15 -12.44 -9.13 13.69
N PRO A 16 -11.91 -10.02 14.57
CA PRO A 16 -12.59 -10.28 15.80
C PRO A 16 -12.58 -8.94 16.54
N PHE A 17 -13.71 -8.22 16.51
CA PHE A 17 -13.90 -6.93 17.20
C PHE A 17 -13.72 -7.05 18.73
N THR A 18 -13.41 -8.25 19.22
CA THR A 18 -12.93 -8.54 20.56
C THR A 18 -11.49 -8.06 20.79
N ASN A 19 -10.68 -7.86 19.74
CA ASN A 19 -9.33 -7.31 19.86
C ASN A 19 -9.38 -5.77 20.01
N PRO A 20 -8.92 -5.21 21.14
CA PRO A 20 -8.97 -3.77 21.41
C PRO A 20 -8.15 -2.92 20.42
N GLU A 21 -7.02 -3.44 19.92
CA GLU A 21 -6.16 -2.70 19.00
C GLU A 21 -6.81 -2.58 17.62
N ILE A 22 -7.36 -3.68 17.12
CA ILE A 22 -8.14 -3.68 15.87
C ILE A 22 -9.34 -2.73 16.00
N LYS A 23 -10.07 -2.78 17.12
CA LYS A 23 -11.19 -1.88 17.39
C LYS A 23 -10.75 -0.41 17.39
N SER A 24 -9.58 -0.10 17.96
CA SER A 24 -8.99 1.23 17.96
C SER A 24 -8.61 1.69 16.54
N LYS A 25 -8.03 0.81 15.72
CA LYS A 25 -7.70 1.10 14.31
C LYS A 25 -8.96 1.36 13.48
N VAL A 26 -10.00 0.53 13.63
CA VAL A 26 -11.30 0.75 12.96
C VAL A 26 -11.95 2.07 13.43
N ALA A 27 -11.92 2.37 14.73
CA ALA A 27 -12.44 3.64 15.24
C ALA A 27 -11.66 4.84 14.69
N THR A 28 -10.33 4.71 14.53
CA THR A 28 -9.47 5.76 13.95
C THR A 28 -9.76 5.98 12.47
N LEU A 29 -9.95 4.89 11.71
CA LEU A 29 -10.32 4.92 10.30
C LEU A 29 -11.57 5.78 10.05
N LEU A 30 -12.56 5.73 10.95
CA LEU A 30 -13.84 6.44 10.82
C LEU A 30 -13.77 7.95 11.12
N LYS A 31 -12.63 8.48 11.60
CA LYS A 31 -12.50 9.89 12.03
C LYS A 31 -12.26 10.88 10.89
N ASP A 32 -11.75 10.42 9.75
CA ASP A 32 -11.35 11.31 8.65
C ASP A 32 -12.47 11.55 7.62
N ALA A 33 -12.40 12.71 6.95
CA ALA A 33 -13.35 13.08 5.92
C ALA A 33 -13.39 12.09 4.74
N ALA A 34 -14.57 11.94 4.13
CA ALA A 34 -14.77 11.00 3.05
C ALA A 34 -14.02 11.37 1.75
N LEU A 35 -13.71 12.63 1.49
CA LEU A 35 -13.05 13.03 0.24
C LEU A 35 -11.54 13.31 0.45
N PRO A 36 -10.63 12.60 -0.27
CA PRO A 36 -9.19 12.65 -0.02
C PRO A 36 -8.48 13.98 -0.37
N ASN A 37 -9.15 14.90 -1.06
CA ASN A 37 -8.53 16.11 -1.61
C ASN A 37 -8.49 17.31 -0.65
N LEU A 38 -9.21 17.26 0.46
CA LEU A 38 -9.19 18.30 1.49
C LEU A 38 -7.96 18.19 2.42
N ASP A 39 -7.12 17.17 2.20
CA ASP A 39 -6.19 16.66 3.21
C ASP A 39 -4.70 16.82 2.86
N ARG A 40 -4.36 17.59 1.81
CA ARG A 40 -2.95 17.77 1.40
C ARG A 40 -2.05 18.25 2.54
N ASP A 41 -2.58 19.14 3.38
CA ASP A 41 -1.84 19.75 4.49
C ASP A 41 -2.32 19.32 5.88
N ARG A 42 -3.39 18.51 5.97
CA ARG A 42 -3.96 18.05 7.24
C ARG A 42 -3.43 16.69 7.63
N GLN A 43 -3.18 16.46 8.91
CA GLN A 43 -2.98 15.09 9.41
C GLN A 43 -4.27 14.30 9.24
N THR A 44 -4.14 13.08 8.70
CA THR A 44 -5.27 12.20 8.38
C THR A 44 -4.97 10.79 8.88
N PRO A 45 -5.00 10.60 10.22
CA PRO A 45 -4.67 9.32 10.82
C PRO A 45 -5.64 8.22 10.40
N GLY A 46 -6.91 8.53 10.18
CA GLY A 46 -7.89 7.57 9.67
C GLY A 46 -7.54 7.03 8.28
N ARG A 47 -6.99 7.88 7.40
CA ARG A 47 -6.52 7.47 6.07
C ARG A 47 -5.21 6.69 6.11
N ASP A 48 -4.31 7.06 7.01
CA ASP A 48 -3.07 6.30 7.23
C ASP A 48 -3.43 4.88 7.72
N THR A 49 -4.34 4.76 8.70
CA THR A 49 -4.87 3.47 9.16
C THR A 49 -5.69 2.74 8.09
N GLN A 50 -6.46 3.46 7.26
CA GLN A 50 -7.18 2.84 6.14
C GLN A 50 -6.23 2.14 5.18
N PHE A 51 -5.10 2.76 4.82
CA PHE A 51 -4.13 2.14 3.93
C PHE A 51 -3.46 0.92 4.56
N GLU A 52 -3.14 1.00 5.86
CA GLU A 52 -2.58 -0.13 6.62
C GLU A 52 -3.52 -1.34 6.61
N LEU A 53 -4.77 -1.16 7.01
CA LEU A 53 -5.78 -2.22 7.04
C LEU A 53 -6.07 -2.74 5.64
N PHE A 54 -6.14 -1.86 4.65
CA PHE A 54 -6.34 -2.26 3.27
C PHE A 54 -5.21 -3.16 2.77
N LEU A 55 -3.96 -2.82 3.07
CA LEU A 55 -2.82 -3.63 2.67
C LEU A 55 -2.86 -5.03 3.29
N ALA A 56 -3.11 -5.12 4.60
CA ALA A 56 -3.25 -6.40 5.29
C ALA A 56 -4.42 -7.24 4.73
N SER A 57 -5.55 -6.59 4.41
CA SER A 57 -6.70 -7.26 3.78
C SER A 57 -6.37 -7.81 2.38
N THR A 58 -5.55 -7.08 1.61
CA THR A 58 -5.19 -7.48 0.24
C THR A 58 -4.28 -8.70 0.25
N TRP A 59 -3.31 -8.75 1.16
CA TRP A 59 -2.46 -9.93 1.37
C TRP A 59 -3.26 -11.13 1.88
N THR A 60 -4.17 -10.92 2.83
CA THR A 60 -5.04 -11.99 3.35
C THR A 60 -5.96 -12.54 2.25
N MET A 61 -6.51 -11.66 1.41
CA MET A 61 -7.29 -12.04 0.22
C MET A 61 -6.48 -12.92 -0.75
N ALA A 62 -5.18 -12.63 -0.91
CA ALA A 62 -4.26 -13.43 -1.72
C ALA A 62 -3.82 -14.75 -1.05
N GLY A 63 -4.36 -15.07 0.14
CA GLY A 63 -4.03 -16.29 0.87
C GLY A 63 -2.76 -16.18 1.72
N HIS A 64 -2.28 -14.96 1.99
CA HIS A 64 -1.11 -14.70 2.81
C HIS A 64 -1.52 -14.11 4.17
N PRO A 65 -1.41 -14.89 5.27
CA PRO A 65 -1.82 -14.44 6.59
C PRO A 65 -1.12 -13.15 7.04
N CYS A 66 -1.89 -12.25 7.64
CA CYS A 66 -1.40 -11.01 8.24
C CYS A 66 -1.69 -10.99 9.73
N HIS A 67 -0.70 -10.62 10.54
CA HIS A 67 -0.86 -10.44 11.99
C HIS A 67 -0.86 -8.95 12.34
N MET A 68 -2.02 -8.43 12.75
CA MET A 68 -2.22 -7.01 13.05
C MET A 68 -1.62 -6.54 14.38
N MET A 69 -1.11 -7.46 15.21
CA MET A 69 -0.37 -7.18 16.43
C MET A 69 1.06 -7.74 16.32
N PRO A 70 1.92 -7.12 15.50
CA PRO A 70 3.28 -7.61 15.31
C PRO A 70 4.17 -7.29 16.51
N PRO A 71 5.38 -7.87 16.57
CA PRO A 71 6.48 -7.28 17.33
C PRO A 71 6.68 -5.79 17.00
N PRO A 72 7.27 -5.00 17.93
CA PRO A 72 7.49 -3.57 17.73
C PRO A 72 8.25 -3.23 16.43
N GLY A 73 7.91 -2.10 15.82
CA GLY A 73 8.61 -1.58 14.64
C GLY A 73 8.00 -1.95 13.29
N ALA A 74 6.81 -2.54 13.28
CA ALA A 74 6.00 -2.73 12.09
C ALA A 74 4.55 -2.34 12.39
N ASP A 75 3.81 -1.95 11.35
CA ASP A 75 2.36 -1.70 11.45
C ASP A 75 1.58 -3.03 11.51
N PHE A 76 2.05 -4.06 10.79
CA PHE A 76 1.60 -5.46 10.88
C PHE A 76 2.70 -6.43 10.41
N ALA A 77 2.52 -7.73 10.63
CA ALA A 77 3.43 -8.76 10.11
C ALA A 77 2.77 -9.57 8.99
N LEU A 78 3.53 -9.88 7.94
CA LEU A 78 3.10 -10.66 6.78
C LEU A 78 3.80 -12.02 6.78
N GLN A 79 3.05 -13.10 6.65
CA GLN A 79 3.61 -14.45 6.50
C GLN A 79 3.62 -14.87 5.02
N LEU A 80 4.82 -15.12 4.48
CA LEU A 80 5.03 -15.69 3.13
C LEU A 80 5.84 -16.99 3.23
N GLY A 81 5.13 -18.12 3.14
CA GLY A 81 5.72 -19.44 3.34
C GLY A 81 6.30 -19.57 4.74
N ALA A 82 7.61 -19.83 4.83
CA ALA A 82 8.34 -19.96 6.09
C ALA A 82 8.84 -18.62 6.67
N TYR A 83 8.63 -17.50 5.96
CA TYR A 83 9.12 -16.20 6.38
C TYR A 83 8.01 -15.35 6.99
N VAL A 84 8.38 -14.57 8.01
CA VAL A 84 7.53 -13.53 8.60
C VAL A 84 8.24 -12.20 8.48
N PHE A 85 7.61 -11.23 7.83
CA PHE A 85 8.17 -9.91 7.56
C PHE A 85 7.39 -8.83 8.28
N GLY A 86 8.09 -7.79 8.76
CA GLY A 86 7.43 -6.57 9.19
C GLY A 86 6.93 -5.78 7.98
N MET A 87 5.78 -5.15 8.10
CA MET A 87 5.20 -4.27 7.09
C MET A 87 5.04 -2.87 7.67
N GLU A 88 5.62 -1.88 7.00
CA GLU A 88 5.39 -0.46 7.31
C GLU A 88 4.65 0.20 6.16
N ALA A 89 3.42 0.62 6.44
CA ALA A 89 2.54 1.31 5.51
C ALA A 89 2.73 2.82 5.64
N LYS A 90 2.91 3.51 4.51
CA LYS A 90 3.04 4.97 4.46
C LYS A 90 2.20 5.55 3.34
N ARG A 91 1.21 6.35 3.70
CA ARG A 91 0.56 7.23 2.73
C ARG A 91 1.46 8.43 2.44
N ILE A 92 1.72 8.67 1.16
CA ILE A 92 2.58 9.74 0.68
C ILE A 92 1.70 10.84 0.12
N LYS A 93 1.88 12.06 0.62
CA LYS A 93 1.09 13.23 0.19
C LYS A 93 1.80 14.04 -0.89
N SER A 94 3.13 13.97 -0.91
CA SER A 94 3.98 14.68 -1.86
C SER A 94 5.25 13.86 -2.16
N LEU A 95 5.81 14.03 -3.35
CA LEU A 95 7.01 13.29 -3.77
C LEU A 95 8.24 13.66 -2.94
N GLU A 96 8.30 14.90 -2.46
CA GLU A 96 9.36 15.41 -1.58
C GLU A 96 9.40 14.61 -0.27
N SER A 97 8.24 14.17 0.22
CA SER A 97 8.13 13.39 1.45
C SER A 97 8.46 11.90 1.29
N LEU A 98 8.44 11.38 0.05
CA LEU A 98 8.56 9.94 -0.23
C LEU A 98 9.84 9.34 0.36
N ALA A 99 11.00 9.93 0.05
CA ALA A 99 12.29 9.43 0.53
C ALA A 99 12.39 9.50 2.06
N LYS A 100 11.99 10.65 2.65
CA LYS A 100 11.99 10.86 4.10
C LYS A 100 11.11 9.84 4.84
N ARG A 101 9.89 9.61 4.35
CA ARG A 101 8.93 8.65 4.95
C ARG A 101 9.41 7.21 4.79
N SER A 102 9.98 6.87 3.64
CA SER A 102 10.57 5.55 3.40
C SER A 102 11.77 5.30 4.30
N GLY A 103 12.65 6.29 4.51
CA GLY A 103 13.78 6.17 5.44
C GLY A 103 13.34 5.93 6.88
N LYS A 104 12.30 6.65 7.35
CA LYS A 104 11.71 6.41 8.68
C LYS A 104 11.13 5.01 8.81
N ALA A 105 10.36 4.55 7.82
CA ALA A 105 9.82 3.20 7.78
C ALA A 105 10.94 2.14 7.85
N ALA A 106 11.99 2.32 7.05
CA ALA A 106 13.17 1.43 7.09
C ALA A 106 13.85 1.38 8.46
N GLN A 107 13.83 2.50 9.19
CA GLN A 107 14.40 2.62 10.53
C GLN A 107 13.50 1.98 11.60
N GLN A 108 12.17 2.13 11.50
CA GLN A 108 11.20 1.45 12.37
C GLN A 108 11.35 -0.08 12.27
N LEU A 109 11.49 -0.59 11.04
CA LEU A 109 11.67 -2.02 10.77
C LEU A 109 12.93 -2.63 11.39
N ARG A 110 13.90 -1.83 11.89
CA ARG A 110 15.06 -2.37 12.61
C ARG A 110 14.67 -3.08 13.91
N SER A 111 13.56 -2.69 14.52
CA SER A 111 13.04 -3.36 15.72
C SER A 111 12.30 -4.67 15.39
N PHE A 112 12.01 -4.92 14.12
CA PHE A 112 11.42 -6.17 13.67
C PHE A 112 12.53 -7.18 13.33
N PRO A 113 12.61 -8.36 13.97
CA PRO A 113 13.76 -9.27 13.88
C PRO A 113 14.17 -9.68 12.46
N ALA A 114 13.20 -9.87 11.55
CA ALA A 114 13.45 -10.28 10.18
C ALA A 114 13.64 -9.12 9.19
N GLY A 115 13.55 -7.86 9.66
CA GLY A 115 13.34 -6.70 8.80
C GLY A 115 11.98 -6.75 8.11
N GLY A 116 11.85 -6.07 6.96
CA GLY A 116 10.54 -5.98 6.33
C GLY A 116 10.44 -5.27 5.00
N LEU A 117 9.19 -4.98 4.65
CA LEU A 117 8.80 -4.26 3.45
C LEU A 117 8.20 -2.90 3.80
N ILE A 118 8.49 -1.92 2.96
CA ILE A 118 7.83 -0.62 2.99
C ILE A 118 6.74 -0.64 1.94
N ALA A 119 5.50 -0.40 2.32
CA ALA A 119 4.41 -0.22 1.38
C ALA A 119 3.97 1.24 1.37
N THR A 120 3.77 1.80 0.18
CA THR A 120 3.44 3.21 0.02
C THR A 120 2.22 3.42 -0.85
N ASP A 121 1.30 4.24 -0.36
CA ASP A 121 0.22 4.79 -1.18
C ASP A 121 0.71 6.07 -1.85
N LEU A 122 0.84 6.01 -3.17
CA LEU A 122 1.30 7.08 -4.05
C LEU A 122 0.15 7.74 -4.82
N THR A 123 -1.10 7.44 -4.48
CA THR A 123 -2.28 7.98 -5.16
C THR A 123 -2.27 9.50 -5.22
N VAL A 124 -2.02 10.16 -4.09
CA VAL A 124 -2.01 11.64 -4.01
C VAL A 124 -0.92 12.27 -4.87
N PRO A 125 0.38 11.88 -4.75
CA PRO A 125 1.42 12.49 -5.57
C PRO A 125 1.31 12.16 -7.06
N ILE A 126 0.70 11.03 -7.44
CA ILE A 126 0.51 10.67 -8.85
C ILE A 126 -0.64 11.44 -9.50
N LEU A 127 -1.76 11.59 -8.79
CA LEU A 127 -2.98 12.19 -9.34
C LEU A 127 -3.13 13.69 -9.05
N GLY A 128 -2.48 14.16 -7.99
CA GLY A 128 -2.60 15.52 -7.52
C GLY A 128 -4.01 15.84 -7.02
N SER A 129 -4.65 16.86 -7.60
CA SER A 129 -6.05 17.22 -7.30
C SER A 129 -7.07 16.46 -8.16
N ARG A 130 -6.63 15.68 -9.14
CA ARG A 130 -7.52 14.98 -10.09
C ARG A 130 -8.00 13.67 -9.47
N GLN A 131 -9.21 13.67 -8.90
CA GLN A 131 -9.84 12.44 -8.41
C GLN A 131 -10.37 11.55 -9.53
N PHE A 132 -10.76 12.16 -10.64
CA PHE A 132 -11.37 11.50 -11.78
C PHE A 132 -10.49 11.68 -13.00
N LEU A 133 -10.24 10.57 -13.67
CA LEU A 133 -9.60 10.54 -14.97
C LEU A 133 -10.59 10.01 -16.00
N THR A 134 -10.32 10.27 -17.28
CA THR A 134 -11.11 9.71 -18.38
C THR A 134 -10.30 8.65 -19.10
N ALA A 135 -10.92 7.53 -19.44
CA ALA A 135 -10.30 6.48 -20.24
C ALA A 135 -11.29 5.94 -21.27
N THR A 136 -10.77 5.34 -22.34
CA THR A 136 -11.59 4.70 -23.38
C THR A 136 -12.03 3.28 -23.00
N SER A 137 -11.38 2.67 -22.00
CA SER A 137 -11.67 1.32 -21.49
C SER A 137 -11.00 1.11 -20.13
N GLY A 138 -11.36 0.04 -19.43
CA GLY A 138 -10.69 -0.37 -18.19
C GLY A 138 -9.21 -0.70 -18.39
N THR A 139 -8.88 -1.36 -19.50
CA THR A 139 -7.48 -1.64 -19.88
C THR A 139 -6.69 -0.36 -20.09
N ALA A 140 -7.28 0.66 -20.73
CA ALA A 140 -6.63 1.95 -20.92
C ALA A 140 -6.40 2.69 -19.58
N ALA A 141 -7.36 2.61 -18.65
CA ALA A 141 -7.23 3.16 -17.30
C ALA A 141 -6.07 2.52 -16.53
N ILE A 142 -6.01 1.18 -16.53
CA ILE A 142 -4.93 0.41 -15.88
C ILE A 142 -3.55 0.78 -16.46
N ARG A 143 -3.43 0.84 -17.80
CA ARG A 143 -2.17 1.19 -18.47
C ARG A 143 -1.72 2.62 -18.17
N ASP A 144 -2.65 3.58 -18.07
CA ASP A 144 -2.29 4.95 -17.70
C ASP A 144 -1.75 5.02 -16.27
N LEU A 145 -2.38 4.35 -15.30
CA LEU A 145 -1.86 4.25 -13.93
C LEU A 145 -0.49 3.59 -13.88
N GLU A 146 -0.32 2.47 -14.59
CA GLU A 146 0.95 1.76 -14.63
C GLU A 146 2.06 2.68 -15.18
N ARG A 147 1.80 3.39 -16.27
CA ARG A 147 2.75 4.32 -16.88
C ARG A 147 3.15 5.43 -15.89
N ARG A 148 2.19 6.01 -15.17
CA ARG A 148 2.45 7.06 -14.17
C ARG A 148 3.28 6.54 -13.00
N LEU A 149 2.92 5.37 -12.47
CA LEU A 149 3.65 4.74 -11.38
C LEU A 149 5.08 4.41 -11.81
N CYS A 150 5.28 3.81 -12.98
CA CYS A 150 6.60 3.55 -13.56
C CYS A 150 7.44 4.82 -13.71
N LEU A 151 6.85 5.93 -14.19
CA LEU A 151 7.56 7.20 -14.34
C LEU A 151 8.03 7.78 -12.99
N LEU A 152 7.15 7.75 -11.98
CA LEU A 152 7.49 8.15 -10.62
C LEU A 152 8.63 7.29 -10.07
N MET A 153 8.56 5.98 -10.26
CA MET A 153 9.56 5.05 -9.79
C MET A 153 10.93 5.29 -10.41
N ARG A 154 11.00 5.53 -11.72
CA ARG A 154 12.25 5.86 -12.41
C ARG A 154 12.96 7.08 -11.82
N THR A 155 12.19 8.09 -11.38
CA THR A 155 12.74 9.35 -10.88
C THR A 155 13.00 9.35 -9.37
N SER A 156 12.31 8.48 -8.61
CA SER A 156 12.31 8.53 -7.14
C SER A 156 13.00 7.35 -6.48
N LEU A 157 13.13 6.20 -7.16
CA LEU A 157 13.61 4.95 -6.54
C LEU A 157 15.05 5.08 -6.01
N GLY A 158 15.93 5.79 -6.71
CA GLY A 158 17.30 6.03 -6.23
C GLY A 158 17.32 6.75 -4.88
N LYS A 159 16.44 7.75 -4.70
CA LYS A 159 16.31 8.49 -3.42
C LYS A 159 15.71 7.62 -2.33
N VAL A 160 14.71 6.79 -2.65
CA VAL A 160 14.11 5.82 -1.71
C VAL A 160 15.15 4.82 -1.25
N ARG A 161 15.91 4.22 -2.17
CA ARG A 161 16.99 3.27 -1.85
C ARG A 161 18.07 3.91 -0.98
N ALA A 162 18.51 5.12 -1.32
CA ALA A 162 19.48 5.85 -0.52
C ALA A 162 18.96 6.15 0.89
N ALA A 163 17.71 6.58 1.03
CA ALA A 163 17.09 6.89 2.32
C ALA A 163 16.82 5.64 3.18
N ALA A 164 16.52 4.51 2.54
CA ALA A 164 16.32 3.22 3.24
C ALA A 164 17.65 2.52 3.58
N LYS A 165 18.78 3.00 3.06
CA LYS A 165 20.10 2.41 3.29
C LYS A 165 20.42 2.40 4.79
N GLY A 166 20.86 1.24 5.27
CA GLY A 166 21.13 1.00 6.69
C GLY A 166 19.88 0.73 7.52
N GLY A 167 18.66 0.85 6.98
CA GLY A 167 17.46 0.30 7.60
C GLY A 167 17.39 -1.23 7.48
N ALA A 168 16.32 -1.82 8.02
CA ALA A 168 16.04 -3.25 7.88
C ALA A 168 14.99 -3.55 6.79
N ALA A 169 14.63 -2.53 6.00
CA ALA A 169 13.79 -2.73 4.83
C ALA A 169 14.59 -3.38 3.69
N PHE A 170 14.11 -4.51 3.16
CA PHE A 170 14.73 -5.16 2.01
C PHE A 170 13.93 -4.97 0.72
N GLY A 171 12.64 -4.65 0.83
CA GLY A 171 11.76 -4.43 -0.32
C GLY A 171 10.88 -3.21 -0.15
N TRP A 172 10.40 -2.71 -1.28
CA TRP A 172 9.46 -1.61 -1.35
C TRP A 172 8.31 -1.95 -2.30
N ILE A 173 7.11 -1.54 -1.91
CA ILE A 173 5.87 -1.72 -2.66
C ILE A 173 5.20 -0.35 -2.83
N GLY A 174 4.82 -0.05 -4.06
CA GLY A 174 4.08 1.15 -4.43
C GLY A 174 2.68 0.79 -4.87
N TYR A 175 1.70 1.50 -4.34
CA TYR A 175 0.31 1.40 -4.68
C TYR A 175 -0.18 2.72 -5.27
N CYS A 176 -1.03 2.64 -6.28
CA CYS A 176 -1.78 3.79 -6.78
C CYS A 176 -3.17 3.34 -7.20
N GLN A 177 -4.19 4.12 -6.84
CA GLN A 177 -5.55 3.92 -7.33
C GLN A 177 -6.11 5.21 -7.95
N SER A 178 -7.08 5.09 -8.84
CA SER A 178 -7.82 6.22 -9.39
C SER A 178 -9.20 5.78 -9.88
N LEU A 179 -10.14 6.73 -9.87
CA LEU A 179 -11.46 6.54 -10.46
C LEU A 179 -11.41 7.03 -11.91
N TYR A 180 -11.81 6.16 -12.84
CA TYR A 180 -11.92 6.50 -14.25
C TYR A 180 -13.39 6.54 -14.68
N MET A 181 -13.71 7.56 -15.45
CA MET A 181 -14.95 7.64 -16.21
C MET A 181 -14.68 7.11 -17.62
N ILE A 182 -15.45 6.11 -18.03
CA ILE A 182 -15.45 5.60 -19.40
C ILE A 182 -16.73 6.12 -20.08
N PRO A 183 -16.63 6.87 -21.19
CA PRO A 183 -17.81 7.39 -21.88
C PRO A 183 -18.81 6.28 -22.22
N GLY A 184 -20.08 6.49 -21.86
CA GLY A 184 -21.15 5.50 -22.07
C GLY A 184 -21.12 4.30 -21.13
N GLN A 185 -20.25 4.29 -20.11
CA GLN A 185 -20.18 3.24 -19.09
C GLN A 185 -20.20 3.84 -17.68
N ALA A 186 -20.25 2.97 -16.67
CA ALA A 186 -20.13 3.36 -15.27
C ALA A 186 -18.72 3.85 -14.91
N LEU A 187 -18.62 4.51 -13.76
CA LEU A 187 -17.35 4.80 -13.11
C LEU A 187 -16.64 3.48 -12.76
N ILE A 188 -15.37 3.37 -13.10
CA ILE A 188 -14.54 2.22 -12.72
C ILE A 188 -13.45 2.66 -11.74
N CYS A 189 -13.08 1.77 -10.82
CA CYS A 189 -11.89 1.93 -10.00
C CYS A 189 -10.75 1.14 -10.63
N ALA A 190 -9.66 1.81 -10.96
CA ALA A 190 -8.42 1.17 -11.40
C ALA A 190 -7.37 1.33 -10.30
N TYR A 191 -6.60 0.27 -10.06
CA TYR A 191 -5.46 0.30 -9.16
C TYR A 191 -4.28 -0.44 -9.75
N GLN A 192 -3.09 -0.07 -9.32
CA GLN A 192 -1.83 -0.64 -9.76
C GLN A 192 -0.86 -0.76 -8.60
N TRP A 193 -0.10 -1.84 -8.65
CA TRP A 193 0.96 -2.13 -7.71
C TRP A 193 2.30 -2.27 -8.44
N LYS A 194 3.39 -1.82 -7.82
CA LYS A 194 4.76 -2.11 -8.27
C LYS A 194 5.63 -2.46 -7.08
N ASN A 195 6.58 -3.37 -7.28
CA ASN A 195 7.49 -3.83 -6.24
C ASN A 195 8.94 -3.61 -6.70
N PHE A 196 9.85 -3.33 -5.76
CA PHE A 196 11.27 -3.13 -6.03
C PHE A 196 12.14 -3.67 -4.89
N ASN A 197 13.23 -4.34 -5.26
CA ASN A 197 14.27 -4.74 -4.32
C ASN A 197 15.10 -3.50 -3.90
N LEU A 198 15.18 -3.26 -2.59
CA LEU A 198 15.99 -2.17 -2.04
C LEU A 198 17.44 -2.59 -1.80
N GLN A 199 17.73 -3.89 -1.74
CA GLN A 199 19.08 -4.42 -1.53
C GLN A 199 19.81 -4.66 -2.86
N SER A 200 21.14 -4.70 -2.78
CA SER A 200 21.99 -5.15 -3.89
C SER A 200 22.15 -6.67 -3.82
N GLY A 201 21.64 -7.38 -4.83
CA GLY A 201 21.77 -8.84 -4.95
C GLY A 201 20.43 -9.58 -4.87
N GLU A 202 20.50 -10.90 -4.99
CA GLU A 202 19.36 -11.80 -4.82
C GLU A 202 19.16 -12.09 -3.33
N ASP A 203 18.11 -11.52 -2.75
CA ASP A 203 17.62 -11.91 -1.43
C ASP A 203 16.54 -12.99 -1.63
N PRO A 204 16.71 -14.23 -1.14
CA PRO A 204 15.69 -15.27 -1.25
C PRO A 204 14.33 -14.84 -0.67
N ARG A 205 14.33 -13.96 0.34
CA ARG A 205 13.10 -13.37 0.90
C ARG A 205 12.39 -12.50 -0.12
N TRP A 206 13.15 -11.73 -0.93
CA TRP A 206 12.59 -10.91 -1.99
C TRP A 206 11.93 -11.76 -3.08
N LEU A 207 12.50 -12.92 -3.44
CA LEU A 207 11.88 -13.82 -4.41
C LEU A 207 10.51 -14.32 -3.96
N GLN A 208 10.35 -14.61 -2.66
CA GLN A 208 9.04 -14.96 -2.09
C GLN A 208 8.05 -13.80 -2.21
N VAL A 209 8.51 -12.58 -1.98
CA VAL A 209 7.68 -11.37 -2.14
C VAL A 209 7.25 -11.19 -3.59
N VAL A 210 8.15 -11.32 -4.56
CA VAL A 210 7.82 -11.20 -5.99
C VAL A 210 6.77 -12.23 -6.38
N LYS A 211 6.96 -13.50 -6.00
CA LYS A 211 6.01 -14.57 -6.28
C LYS A 211 4.62 -14.28 -5.69
N ALA A 212 4.58 -13.91 -4.41
CA ALA A 212 3.33 -13.58 -3.72
C ALA A 212 2.67 -12.30 -4.29
N PHE A 213 3.46 -11.40 -4.86
CA PHE A 213 2.95 -10.20 -5.51
C PHE A 213 2.32 -10.47 -6.87
N ASP A 214 2.83 -11.44 -7.61
CA ASP A 214 2.17 -11.88 -8.83
C ASP A 214 0.78 -12.43 -8.52
N ASP A 215 0.60 -13.15 -7.40
CA ASP A 215 -0.71 -13.60 -6.91
C ASP A 215 -1.67 -12.42 -6.58
N LEU A 216 -1.14 -11.34 -5.98
CA LEU A 216 -1.88 -10.10 -5.72
C LEU A 216 -2.36 -9.41 -7.02
N VAL A 217 -1.48 -9.32 -8.02
CA VAL A 217 -1.75 -8.62 -9.29
C VAL A 217 -2.66 -9.44 -10.20
N LEU A 218 -2.53 -10.77 -10.17
CA LEU A 218 -3.30 -11.74 -10.97
C LEU A 218 -4.64 -12.12 -10.36
N THR A 219 -5.08 -11.45 -9.30
CA THR A 219 -6.47 -11.51 -8.83
C THR A 219 -7.35 -10.34 -9.33
N PRO A 220 -7.50 -10.07 -10.65
CA PRO A 220 -8.58 -9.20 -11.13
C PRO A 220 -9.94 -9.84 -10.82
N GLY A 221 -10.86 -9.06 -10.26
CA GLY A 221 -12.30 -9.37 -10.34
C GLY A 221 -12.92 -10.24 -9.25
N ARG A 222 -12.26 -10.51 -8.11
CA ARG A 222 -12.95 -11.15 -6.95
C ARG A 222 -13.69 -10.18 -6.02
N LEU A 223 -13.58 -8.89 -6.32
CA LEU A 223 -14.19 -7.81 -5.53
C LEU A 223 -15.28 -7.05 -6.30
N ALA A 224 -15.54 -7.37 -7.57
CA ALA A 224 -16.66 -6.80 -8.34
C ALA A 224 -17.94 -7.62 -8.15
#